data_AF-U2QTL5-F1
#
_entry.id   AF-U2QTL5-F1
#
_cell.length_a   1.000
_cell.length_b   1.000
_cell.length_c   1.000
_cell.angle_alpha   90.00
_cell.angle_beta   90.00
_cell.angle_gamma   90.00
#
_symmetry.space_group_name_H-M   'P 1'
#
loop_
_entity.id
_entity.type
_entity.pdbx_description
1 polymer ?
#
loop_
_entity_poly.entity_id
_entity_poly.type
_entity_poly.pdbx_seq_one_letter_code
_entity_poly.pdbx_strand_id
1 'polypeptide(L)'
;MKKNTKIYIGAGTASCIVLIALAIYFSMPSLKQTSYTMEYGKSININTKELFNSSFIEPSNIRIDTSKIKNEPDKDYPAVGTYKVALSYHALIDHSKSLTIKVKDTTKPKITASSDPIDVALNDSSYDFSKHFTVEDLSECTLSFDTQEVDFTTPGSYIGKIKATDKYNNSTSKEFNIVIQNEENQNDTSSSQNNSTEQNQNNPSTPQTTIEPYYVNGILIVNKKHPLPANYGSQEDPTALSQLQKMIADMQSLGLSISNSYSGYRSYQYQSSLYQNYVNSYGQASADTFSARPGYSEHQTGLAFDLIQPNGALLESPNEAQWVAQNAHKYGFIVRYQSGKESITGYMAEPWHVRYVGDEAVNIYQSGLTLEEYLHVEGGDY
;
A
#
# COMPACT_ATOMS: atom_id res chain seq x y z
N MET A 1 -25.80 62.31 -80.74
CA MET A 1 -24.92 62.23 -79.54
C MET A 1 -24.85 60.76 -79.12
N LYS A 2 -23.67 60.13 -79.22
CA LYS A 2 -23.45 58.72 -78.80
C LYS A 2 -23.21 58.66 -77.29
N LYS A 3 -23.99 57.84 -76.56
CA LYS A 3 -23.72 57.50 -75.14
C LYS A 3 -22.97 56.16 -75.11
N ASN A 4 -21.71 56.20 -74.70
CA ASN A 4 -20.90 55.02 -74.41
C ASN A 4 -21.20 54.55 -72.98
N THR A 5 -21.79 53.37 -72.83
CA THR A 5 -21.90 52.68 -71.55
C THR A 5 -20.64 51.84 -71.36
N LYS A 6 -19.73 52.26 -70.47
CA LYS A 6 -18.63 51.40 -69.99
C LYS A 6 -19.16 50.53 -68.87
N ILE A 7 -19.16 49.22 -69.10
CA ILE A 7 -19.44 48.19 -68.10
C ILE A 7 -18.17 48.02 -67.24
N TYR A 8 -18.25 48.38 -65.96
CA TYR A 8 -17.24 48.04 -64.96
C TYR A 8 -17.58 46.67 -64.38
N ILE A 9 -17.06 45.60 -64.98
CA ILE A 9 -16.97 44.28 -64.33
C ILE A 9 -15.51 44.09 -63.93
N GLY A 10 -15.21 44.19 -62.63
CA GLY A 10 -13.86 43.89 -62.14
C GLY A 10 -13.47 44.64 -60.87
N ALA A 11 -14.14 44.35 -59.75
CA ALA A 11 -13.63 44.67 -58.40
C ALA A 11 -14.36 43.87 -57.31
N GLY A 12 -15.68 43.65 -57.45
CA GLY A 12 -16.51 43.00 -56.43
C GLY A 12 -16.29 41.49 -56.28
N THR A 13 -15.98 40.78 -57.37
CA THR A 13 -15.81 39.31 -57.35
C THR A 13 -14.50 38.87 -56.71
N ALA A 14 -13.41 39.61 -56.92
CA ALA A 14 -12.10 39.30 -56.31
C ALA A 14 -12.11 39.47 -54.79
N SER A 15 -12.81 40.49 -54.27
CA SER A 15 -12.87 40.77 -52.83
C SER A 15 -13.73 39.76 -52.07
N CYS A 16 -14.85 39.29 -52.65
CA CYS A 16 -15.64 38.18 -52.07
C CYS A 16 -14.88 36.84 -52.07
N ILE A 17 -14.13 36.53 -53.13
CA ILE A 17 -13.33 35.29 -53.20
C ILE A 17 -12.23 35.29 -52.13
N VAL A 18 -11.57 36.43 -51.90
CA VAL A 18 -10.53 36.55 -50.87
C VAL A 18 -11.11 36.42 -49.45
N LEU A 19 -12.28 37.00 -49.17
CA LEU A 19 -12.94 36.88 -47.87
C LEU A 19 -13.47 35.46 -47.60
N ILE A 20 -14.01 34.77 -48.62
CA ILE A 20 -14.41 33.37 -48.51
C ILE A 20 -13.17 32.47 -48.33
N ALA A 21 -12.09 32.71 -49.07
CA ALA A 21 -10.84 31.96 -48.91
C ALA A 21 -10.20 32.17 -47.52
N LEU A 22 -10.24 33.40 -46.98
CA LEU A 22 -9.79 33.71 -45.61
C LEU A 22 -10.67 33.04 -44.55
N ALA A 23 -12.00 33.08 -44.71
CA ALA A 23 -12.92 32.41 -43.79
C ALA A 23 -12.73 30.89 -43.81
N ILE A 24 -12.50 30.28 -44.98
CA ILE A 24 -12.14 28.86 -45.11
C ILE A 24 -10.79 28.57 -44.46
N TYR A 25 -9.78 29.42 -44.65
CA TYR A 25 -8.45 29.26 -44.07
C TYR A 25 -8.47 29.31 -42.53
N PHE A 26 -9.21 30.24 -41.93
CA PHE A 26 -9.40 30.31 -40.47
C PHE A 26 -10.33 29.23 -39.91
N SER A 27 -11.11 28.58 -40.76
CA SER A 27 -11.97 27.44 -40.40
C SER A 27 -11.28 26.08 -40.57
N MET A 28 -10.01 26.05 -40.99
CA MET A 28 -9.29 24.78 -41.17
C MET A 28 -8.97 24.13 -39.82
N PRO A 29 -9.10 22.79 -39.72
CA PRO A 29 -8.75 22.07 -38.50
C PRO A 29 -7.29 22.28 -38.12
N SER A 30 -7.04 22.70 -36.88
CA SER A 30 -5.70 22.82 -36.32
C SER A 30 -5.48 21.73 -35.27
N LEU A 31 -4.24 21.23 -35.22
CA LEU A 31 -3.82 20.30 -34.17
C LEU A 31 -3.82 21.03 -32.83
N LYS A 32 -4.55 20.47 -31.86
CA LYS A 32 -4.56 20.90 -30.46
C LYS A 32 -3.23 20.59 -29.77
N GLN A 33 -2.63 19.46 -30.15
CA GLN A 33 -1.38 18.97 -29.60
C GLN A 33 -0.51 18.33 -30.68
N THR A 34 0.79 18.58 -30.62
CA THR A 34 1.78 17.99 -31.54
C THR A 34 2.56 16.84 -30.89
N SER A 35 2.21 16.49 -29.65
CA SER A 35 2.79 15.40 -28.88
C SER A 35 1.69 14.63 -28.15
N TYR A 36 1.82 13.31 -28.10
CA TYR A 36 1.02 12.41 -27.28
C TYR A 36 1.98 11.59 -26.40
N THR A 37 1.67 11.44 -25.11
CA THR A 37 2.48 10.64 -24.19
C THR A 37 1.68 9.43 -23.75
N MET A 38 2.31 8.26 -23.74
CA MET A 38 1.70 7.02 -23.27
C MET A 38 2.65 6.26 -22.35
N GLU A 39 2.03 5.47 -21.48
CA GLU A 39 2.74 4.61 -20.55
C GLU A 39 3.34 3.40 -21.28
N TYR A 40 4.55 3.02 -20.89
CA TYR A 40 5.23 1.81 -21.32
C TYR A 40 4.41 0.56 -20.95
N GLY A 41 4.48 -0.49 -21.78
CA GLY A 41 3.66 -1.69 -21.60
C GLY A 41 2.20 -1.58 -22.07
N LYS A 42 1.80 -0.45 -22.69
CA LYS A 42 0.47 -0.28 -23.28
C LYS A 42 0.53 -0.33 -24.81
N SER A 43 -0.48 -0.93 -25.44
CA SER A 43 -0.67 -0.84 -26.89
C SER A 43 -1.02 0.60 -27.29
N ILE A 44 -0.64 1.00 -28.50
CA ILE A 44 -0.89 2.35 -29.01
C ILE A 44 -2.40 2.50 -29.26
N ASN A 45 -3.08 3.29 -28.43
CA ASN A 45 -4.48 3.67 -28.61
C ASN A 45 -4.63 5.19 -28.47
N ILE A 46 -4.57 5.89 -29.60
CA ILE A 46 -4.63 7.35 -29.64
C ILE A 46 -6.07 7.78 -29.89
N ASN A 47 -6.67 8.47 -28.93
CA ASN A 47 -7.98 9.11 -29.12
C ASN A 47 -7.85 10.28 -30.09
N THR A 48 -8.18 10.04 -31.37
CA THR A 48 -8.01 11.02 -32.45
C THR A 48 -8.88 12.26 -32.28
N LYS A 49 -9.98 12.19 -31.50
CA LYS A 49 -10.82 13.35 -31.17
C LYS A 49 -10.09 14.39 -30.32
N GLU A 50 -9.10 13.98 -29.54
CA GLU A 50 -8.33 14.87 -28.67
C GLU A 50 -7.18 15.57 -29.40
N LEU A 51 -6.91 15.21 -30.67
CA LEU A 51 -5.81 15.77 -31.44
C LEU A 51 -6.15 17.10 -32.11
N PHE A 52 -7.42 17.44 -32.31
CA PHE A 52 -7.86 18.60 -33.09
C PHE A 52 -8.71 19.57 -32.27
N ASN A 53 -8.61 20.86 -32.59
CA ASN A 53 -9.39 21.94 -31.96
C ASN A 53 -10.82 22.06 -32.50
N SER A 54 -11.24 21.21 -33.43
CA SER A 54 -12.51 21.37 -34.16
C SER A 54 -13.28 20.06 -34.30
N SER A 55 -14.60 20.15 -34.21
CA SER A 55 -15.55 19.05 -34.46
C SER A 55 -15.79 18.77 -35.95
N PHE A 56 -15.04 19.43 -36.84
CA PHE A 56 -15.25 19.36 -38.29
C PHE A 56 -14.43 18.26 -38.99
N ILE A 57 -13.63 17.47 -38.26
CA ILE A 57 -13.00 16.25 -38.78
C ILE A 57 -13.67 15.04 -38.15
N GLU A 58 -14.26 14.19 -39.00
CA GLU A 58 -14.70 12.86 -38.60
C GLU A 58 -13.50 11.99 -38.23
N PRO A 59 -13.48 11.34 -37.05
CA PRO A 59 -12.36 10.51 -36.60
C PRO A 59 -11.92 9.43 -37.59
N SER A 60 -12.84 8.93 -38.42
CA SER A 60 -12.57 7.95 -39.48
C SER A 60 -11.65 8.46 -40.59
N ASN A 61 -11.52 9.78 -40.73
CA ASN A 61 -10.69 10.42 -41.75
C ASN A 61 -9.26 10.67 -41.26
N ILE A 62 -8.95 10.36 -40.01
CA ILE A 62 -7.64 10.55 -39.41
C ILE A 62 -6.86 9.23 -39.50
N ARG A 63 -5.64 9.30 -40.03
CA ARG A 63 -4.70 8.17 -40.13
C ARG A 63 -3.40 8.55 -39.45
N ILE A 64 -2.92 7.66 -38.57
CA ILE A 64 -1.61 7.78 -37.92
C ILE A 64 -0.78 6.60 -38.38
N ASP A 65 0.32 6.88 -39.06
CA ASP A 65 1.27 5.86 -39.51
C ASP A 65 2.22 5.49 -38.37
N THR A 66 1.90 4.41 -37.67
CA THR A 66 2.69 3.88 -36.56
C THR A 66 3.78 2.90 -37.00
N SER A 67 3.97 2.66 -38.31
CA SER A 67 4.92 1.66 -38.83
C SER A 67 6.38 1.90 -38.42
N LYS A 68 6.72 3.14 -38.08
CA LYS A 68 8.06 3.54 -37.61
C LYS A 68 8.28 3.36 -36.10
N ILE A 69 7.23 3.03 -35.36
CA ILE A 69 7.34 2.76 -33.93
C ILE A 69 7.86 1.35 -33.75
N LYS A 70 8.99 1.24 -33.05
CA LYS A 70 9.62 -0.05 -32.76
C LYS A 70 9.06 -0.55 -31.43
N ASN A 71 8.52 -1.77 -31.45
CA ASN A 71 8.17 -2.50 -30.24
C ASN A 71 9.39 -3.06 -29.55
N GLU A 72 9.24 -3.37 -28.26
CA GLU A 72 10.19 -4.22 -27.56
C GLU A 72 10.24 -5.60 -28.22
N PRO A 73 11.40 -6.29 -28.24
CA PRO A 73 11.52 -7.63 -28.78
C PRO A 73 10.46 -8.57 -28.21
N ASP A 74 9.75 -9.29 -29.11
CA ASP A 74 8.70 -10.25 -28.76
C ASP A 74 7.51 -9.68 -27.96
N LYS A 75 7.29 -8.36 -27.99
CA LYS A 75 6.16 -7.68 -27.32
C LYS A 75 5.26 -6.93 -28.31
N ASP A 76 4.02 -6.72 -27.92
CA ASP A 76 2.99 -6.01 -28.69
C ASP A 76 2.87 -4.50 -28.33
N TYR A 77 3.75 -4.00 -27.48
CA TYR A 77 3.83 -2.60 -27.05
C TYR A 77 5.16 -1.93 -27.48
N PRO A 78 5.15 -0.60 -27.67
CA PRO A 78 6.32 0.14 -28.14
C PRO A 78 7.43 0.21 -27.08
N ALA A 79 8.69 0.24 -27.51
CA ALA A 79 9.81 0.54 -26.63
C ALA A 79 9.74 1.99 -26.12
N VAL A 80 10.36 2.27 -24.97
CA VAL A 80 10.43 3.64 -24.45
C VAL A 80 11.25 4.51 -25.40
N GLY A 81 10.72 5.69 -25.72
CA GLY A 81 11.36 6.55 -26.69
C GLY A 81 10.45 7.65 -27.21
N THR A 82 11.01 8.44 -28.12
CA THR A 82 10.27 9.49 -28.82
C THR A 82 10.23 9.16 -30.31
N TYR A 83 9.02 9.01 -30.83
CA TYR A 83 8.74 8.61 -32.20
C TYR A 83 8.04 9.74 -32.94
N LYS A 84 8.56 10.12 -34.11
CA LYS A 84 7.88 11.06 -34.99
C LYS A 84 7.12 10.27 -36.05
N VAL A 85 5.79 10.31 -35.97
CA VAL A 85 4.89 9.61 -36.89
C VAL A 85 4.21 10.57 -37.86
N ALA A 86 3.85 10.07 -39.03
CA ALA A 86 3.04 10.82 -39.97
C ALA A 86 1.56 10.77 -39.54
N LEU A 87 0.93 11.93 -39.54
CA LEU A 87 -0.49 12.11 -39.29
C LEU A 87 -1.09 12.70 -40.56
N SER A 88 -1.99 11.95 -41.19
CA SER A 88 -2.76 12.43 -42.35
C SER A 88 -4.24 12.51 -42.01
N TYR A 89 -4.89 13.52 -42.59
CA TYR A 89 -6.34 13.68 -42.47
C TYR A 89 -6.90 14.41 -43.68
N HIS A 90 -8.16 14.11 -43.99
CA HIS A 90 -8.90 14.74 -45.07
C HIS A 90 -9.93 15.74 -44.51
N ALA A 91 -9.89 16.97 -45.01
CA ALA A 91 -10.90 18.00 -44.76
C ALA A 91 -11.48 18.48 -46.09
N LEU A 92 -11.23 19.73 -46.49
CA LEU A 92 -11.51 20.20 -47.86
C LEU A 92 -10.42 19.78 -48.86
N ILE A 93 -9.20 19.56 -48.36
CA ILE A 93 -8.04 19.02 -49.07
C ILE A 93 -7.32 18.02 -48.15
N ASP A 94 -6.41 17.23 -48.71
CA ASP A 94 -5.55 16.34 -47.93
C ASP A 94 -4.48 17.13 -47.17
N HIS A 95 -4.31 16.79 -45.90
CA HIS A 95 -3.28 17.36 -45.04
C HIS A 95 -2.35 16.27 -44.53
N SER A 96 -1.07 16.62 -44.42
CA SER A 96 -0.05 15.78 -43.77
C SER A 96 0.72 16.62 -42.76
N LYS A 97 0.82 16.10 -41.54
CA LYS A 97 1.51 16.69 -40.40
C LYS A 97 2.34 15.60 -39.70
N SER A 98 3.16 16.02 -38.75
CA SER A 98 3.86 15.08 -37.86
C SER A 98 3.29 15.15 -36.45
N LEU A 99 3.07 13.98 -35.84
CA LEU A 99 2.75 13.84 -34.42
C LEU A 99 3.95 13.20 -33.71
N THR A 100 4.26 13.68 -32.52
CA THR A 100 5.32 13.10 -31.67
C THR A 100 4.67 12.16 -30.66
N ILE A 101 5.01 10.89 -30.67
CA ILE A 101 4.58 9.91 -29.67
C ILE A 101 5.73 9.70 -28.70
N LYS A 102 5.49 9.96 -27.41
CA LYS A 102 6.45 9.74 -26.33
C LYS A 102 5.97 8.55 -25.51
N VAL A 103 6.71 7.45 -25.59
CA VAL A 103 6.51 6.31 -24.71
C VAL A 103 7.40 6.54 -23.51
N LYS A 104 6.83 6.56 -22.31
CA LYS A 104 7.55 6.75 -21.05
C LYS A 104 7.19 5.64 -20.10
N ASP A 105 8.17 5.16 -19.37
CA ASP A 105 7.94 4.38 -18.18
C ASP A 105 7.88 5.32 -16.98
N THR A 106 6.72 5.39 -16.34
CA THR A 106 6.51 6.14 -15.10
C THR A 106 6.05 5.23 -13.96
N THR A 107 5.94 3.94 -14.24
CA THR A 107 5.51 2.93 -13.29
C THR A 107 6.67 2.63 -12.36
N LYS A 108 6.40 2.56 -11.06
CA LYS A 108 7.44 2.27 -10.07
C LYS A 108 7.53 0.76 -9.85
N PRO A 109 8.74 0.24 -9.58
CA PRO A 109 8.91 -1.17 -9.22
C PRO A 109 8.10 -1.55 -7.98
N LYS A 110 7.55 -2.76 -7.95
CA LYS A 110 6.87 -3.32 -6.78
C LYS A 110 7.81 -4.27 -6.03
N ILE A 111 8.01 -4.02 -4.74
CA ILE A 111 8.86 -4.84 -3.87
C ILE A 111 7.97 -5.77 -3.03
N THR A 112 8.30 -7.06 -3.01
CA THR A 112 7.68 -8.06 -2.13
C THR A 112 8.77 -8.71 -1.29
N ALA A 113 8.55 -8.86 0.02
CA ALA A 113 9.46 -9.58 0.91
C ALA A 113 8.95 -11.03 1.07
N SER A 114 9.85 -12.01 1.01
CA SER A 114 9.52 -13.42 1.29
C SER A 114 9.43 -13.71 2.80
N SER A 115 10.10 -12.89 3.62
CA SER A 115 10.11 -12.98 5.07
C SER A 115 10.41 -11.62 5.68
N ASP A 116 9.75 -11.30 6.79
CA ASP A 116 9.98 -10.10 7.61
C ASP A 116 9.53 -10.45 9.06
N PRO A 117 10.43 -10.50 10.06
CA PRO A 117 11.84 -10.09 10.00
C PRO A 117 12.77 -11.05 9.23
N ILE A 118 13.96 -10.56 8.89
CA ILE A 118 15.08 -11.34 8.34
C ILE A 118 16.08 -11.61 9.45
N ASP A 119 16.28 -12.90 9.76
CA ASP A 119 17.29 -13.32 10.73
C ASP A 119 18.69 -13.33 10.12
N VAL A 120 19.62 -12.70 10.85
CA VAL A 120 21.03 -12.55 10.49
C VAL A 120 21.89 -12.96 11.69
N ALA A 121 22.94 -13.74 11.43
CA ALA A 121 23.85 -14.19 12.47
C ALA A 121 24.66 -13.02 13.05
N LEU A 122 25.00 -13.10 14.34
CA LEU A 122 25.87 -12.14 15.00
C LEU A 122 27.20 -11.98 14.23
N ASN A 123 27.59 -10.73 14.01
CA ASN A 123 28.77 -10.29 13.26
C ASN A 123 28.73 -10.55 11.74
N ASP A 124 27.59 -10.92 11.15
CA ASP A 124 27.46 -11.05 9.69
C ASP A 124 27.01 -9.73 9.02
N SER A 125 27.92 -8.77 8.95
CA SER A 125 27.68 -7.50 8.24
C SER A 125 27.68 -7.61 6.71
N SER A 126 28.04 -8.78 6.18
CA SER A 126 28.08 -9.08 4.75
C SER A 126 26.83 -9.83 4.24
N TYR A 127 25.82 -9.99 5.10
CA TYR A 127 24.64 -10.78 4.80
C TYR A 127 23.95 -10.33 3.51
N ASP A 128 23.69 -11.28 2.61
CA ASP A 128 22.99 -11.01 1.37
C ASP A 128 21.47 -10.95 1.61
N PHE A 129 20.96 -9.72 1.73
CA PHE A 129 19.53 -9.46 1.89
C PHE A 129 18.73 -9.70 0.60
N SER A 130 19.37 -9.73 -0.58
CA SER A 130 18.66 -9.78 -1.86
C SER A 130 17.83 -11.06 -2.03
N LYS A 131 18.24 -12.17 -1.40
CA LYS A 131 17.52 -13.45 -1.41
C LYS A 131 16.12 -13.39 -0.79
N HIS A 132 15.82 -12.36 0.00
CA HIS A 132 14.56 -12.19 0.71
C HIS A 132 13.55 -11.28 0.00
N PHE A 133 13.91 -10.76 -1.18
CA PHE A 133 13.08 -9.81 -1.89
C PHE A 133 12.89 -10.21 -3.35
N THR A 134 11.66 -10.04 -3.83
CA THR A 134 11.34 -10.07 -5.25
C THR A 134 10.92 -8.68 -5.70
N VAL A 135 11.30 -8.31 -6.92
CA VAL A 135 10.92 -7.05 -7.56
C VAL A 135 10.22 -7.34 -8.87
N GLU A 136 9.03 -6.77 -9.02
CA GLU A 136 8.22 -6.86 -10.23
C GLU A 136 8.21 -5.48 -10.91
N ASP A 137 8.66 -5.44 -12.17
CA ASP A 137 8.55 -4.29 -13.06
C ASP A 137 8.69 -4.75 -14.52
N LEU A 138 8.19 -3.96 -15.49
CA LEU A 138 8.37 -4.24 -16.92
C LEU A 138 9.76 -3.84 -17.42
N SER A 139 10.42 -2.96 -16.68
CA SER A 139 11.78 -2.49 -16.89
C SER A 139 12.75 -3.21 -15.96
N GLU A 140 13.98 -3.38 -16.43
CA GLU A 140 15.05 -3.94 -15.60
C GLU A 140 15.27 -3.08 -14.34
N CYS A 141 15.40 -3.76 -13.20
CA CYS A 141 15.52 -3.13 -11.89
C CYS A 141 16.88 -3.40 -11.24
N THR A 142 17.33 -2.43 -10.46
CA THR A 142 18.49 -2.52 -9.58
C THR A 142 18.05 -2.42 -8.12
N LEU A 143 18.71 -3.18 -7.25
CA LEU A 143 18.47 -3.20 -5.82
C LEU A 143 19.63 -2.57 -5.06
N SER A 144 19.30 -1.79 -4.03
CA SER A 144 20.25 -1.30 -3.04
C SER A 144 19.67 -1.46 -1.64
N PHE A 145 20.53 -1.78 -0.68
CA PHE A 145 20.18 -1.96 0.72
C PHE A 145 20.94 -0.92 1.54
N ASP A 146 20.21 -0.20 2.39
CA ASP A 146 20.76 0.72 3.38
C ASP A 146 20.62 0.07 4.76
N THR A 147 21.76 -0.29 5.34
CA THR A 147 21.90 -0.95 6.64
C THR A 147 22.86 -0.17 7.54
N GLN A 148 23.04 1.13 7.31
CA GLN A 148 24.00 1.95 8.07
C GLN A 148 23.66 2.07 9.56
N GLU A 149 22.38 1.94 9.91
CA GLU A 149 21.89 1.96 11.29
C GLU A 149 21.86 0.57 11.95
N VAL A 150 22.30 -0.48 11.24
CA VAL A 150 22.32 -1.85 11.74
C VAL A 150 23.64 -2.13 12.45
N ASP A 151 23.58 -2.39 13.76
CA ASP A 151 24.74 -2.89 14.52
C ASP A 151 24.73 -4.41 14.49
N PHE A 152 25.50 -4.99 13.57
CA PHE A 152 25.63 -6.44 13.43
C PHE A 152 26.34 -7.12 14.61
N THR A 153 26.92 -6.37 15.56
CA THR A 153 27.70 -6.92 16.68
C THR A 153 26.90 -7.03 17.97
N THR A 154 25.71 -6.44 18.02
CA THR A 154 24.83 -6.47 19.19
C THR A 154 23.56 -7.24 18.83
N PRO A 155 23.17 -8.29 19.58
CA PRO A 155 21.89 -8.94 19.36
C PRO A 155 20.74 -7.95 19.54
N GLY A 156 19.82 -7.92 18.58
CA GLY A 156 18.77 -6.92 18.55
C GLY A 156 18.02 -6.87 17.23
N SER A 157 16.98 -6.04 17.18
CA SER A 157 16.23 -5.77 15.96
C SER A 157 16.66 -4.40 15.42
N TYR A 158 16.94 -4.36 14.12
CA TYR A 158 17.36 -3.19 13.38
C TYR A 158 16.47 -3.00 12.16
N ILE A 159 16.41 -1.78 11.63
CA ILE A 159 15.67 -1.47 10.41
C ILE A 159 16.67 -1.34 9.27
N GLY A 160 16.50 -2.19 8.26
CA GLY A 160 17.12 -2.03 6.96
C GLY A 160 16.16 -1.35 6.00
N LYS A 161 16.70 -0.72 4.96
CA LYS A 161 15.88 -0.15 3.88
C LYS A 161 16.30 -0.70 2.54
N ILE A 162 15.36 -1.31 1.83
CA ILE A 162 15.55 -1.71 0.44
C ILE A 162 15.05 -0.59 -0.46
N LYS A 163 15.78 -0.32 -1.55
CA LYS A 163 15.35 0.53 -2.65
C LYS A 163 15.50 -0.24 -3.96
N ALA A 164 14.39 -0.35 -4.69
CA ALA A 164 14.37 -0.83 -6.07
C ALA A 164 14.28 0.38 -7.02
N THR A 165 15.14 0.43 -8.03
CA THR A 165 15.14 1.49 -9.05
C THR A 165 15.17 0.87 -10.43
N ASP A 166 14.23 1.23 -11.29
CA ASP A 166 14.20 0.76 -12.68
C ASP A 166 15.24 1.50 -13.57
N LYS A 167 15.41 1.05 -14.81
CA LYS A 167 16.29 1.68 -15.81
C LYS A 167 15.89 3.11 -16.20
N TYR A 168 14.70 3.58 -15.85
CA TYR A 168 14.16 4.91 -16.13
C TYR A 168 14.13 5.84 -14.90
N ASN A 169 14.71 5.41 -13.78
CA ASN A 169 14.81 6.10 -12.50
C ASN A 169 13.51 6.22 -11.71
N ASN A 170 12.49 5.42 -12.01
CA ASN A 170 11.38 5.25 -11.09
C ASN A 170 11.83 4.33 -9.95
N SER A 171 11.46 4.68 -8.72
CA SER A 171 11.93 3.92 -7.56
C SER A 171 10.87 3.78 -6.48
N THR A 172 10.99 2.66 -5.77
CA THR A 172 10.22 2.32 -4.56
C THR A 172 11.21 1.99 -3.46
N SER A 173 10.98 2.51 -2.26
CA SER A 173 11.73 2.11 -1.07
C SER A 173 10.79 1.44 -0.08
N LYS A 174 11.29 0.44 0.64
CA LYS A 174 10.57 -0.22 1.72
C LYS A 174 11.52 -0.47 2.88
N GLU A 175 11.05 -0.27 4.09
CA GLU A 175 11.76 -0.68 5.30
C GLU A 175 11.49 -2.16 5.57
N PHE A 176 12.48 -2.86 6.13
CA PHE A 176 12.37 -4.26 6.52
C PHE A 176 13.14 -4.51 7.81
N ASN A 177 12.68 -5.46 8.61
CA ASN A 177 13.30 -5.72 9.90
C ASN A 177 14.45 -6.74 9.77
N ILE A 178 15.54 -6.47 10.45
CA ILE A 178 16.72 -7.34 10.56
C ILE A 178 16.86 -7.73 12.02
N VAL A 179 16.91 -9.02 12.32
CA VAL A 179 17.14 -9.52 13.68
C VAL A 179 18.54 -10.12 13.73
N ILE A 180 19.41 -9.50 14.54
CA ILE A 180 20.75 -10.02 14.84
C ILE A 180 20.61 -10.97 16.04
N GLN A 181 20.99 -12.22 15.85
CA GLN A 181 20.90 -13.26 16.88
C GLN A 181 22.25 -13.95 17.10
N ASN A 182 22.51 -14.35 18.36
CA ASN A 182 23.63 -15.23 18.68
C ASN A 182 23.41 -16.56 17.95
N GLU A 183 24.46 -17.12 17.34
CA GLU A 183 24.40 -18.50 16.87
C GLU A 183 24.27 -19.43 18.08
N GLU A 184 23.05 -19.81 18.45
CA GLU A 184 22.79 -21.00 19.24
C GLU A 184 21.85 -21.95 18.48
N ASN A 185 22.48 -22.99 17.92
CA ASN A 185 21.94 -24.29 17.49
C ASN A 185 20.86 -24.32 16.41
N GLN A 186 21.27 -24.06 15.16
CA GLN A 186 20.80 -24.92 14.06
C GLN A 186 21.59 -26.24 14.10
N ASN A 187 21.04 -27.26 14.76
CA ASN A 187 21.12 -28.66 14.33
C ASN A 187 20.16 -29.56 15.13
N ASP A 188 19.45 -30.38 14.36
CA ASP A 188 18.70 -31.60 14.68
C ASP A 188 17.30 -31.53 15.31
N THR A 189 16.37 -31.32 14.39
CA THR A 189 15.24 -32.24 14.19
C THR A 189 15.75 -33.66 13.88
N SER A 190 15.91 -34.55 14.86
CA SER A 190 15.68 -36.01 14.72
C SER A 190 15.96 -36.83 15.98
N SER A 191 15.11 -37.84 16.17
CA SER A 191 15.19 -38.97 17.11
C SER A 191 14.76 -38.75 18.55
N SER A 192 13.49 -39.10 18.80
CA SER A 192 13.06 -39.64 20.08
C SER A 192 13.79 -40.95 20.36
N GLN A 193 14.53 -41.04 21.47
CA GLN A 193 14.53 -42.23 22.32
C GLN A 193 15.16 -41.96 23.69
N ASN A 194 14.52 -42.57 24.69
CA ASN A 194 14.84 -42.58 26.11
C ASN A 194 16.34 -42.77 26.44
N ASN A 195 16.82 -42.04 27.44
CA ASN A 195 17.19 -42.65 28.73
C ASN A 195 17.50 -41.60 29.79
N SER A 196 16.94 -41.86 30.97
CA SER A 196 17.22 -41.25 32.26
C SER A 196 18.68 -41.40 32.69
N THR A 197 19.27 -40.32 33.20
CA THR A 197 20.09 -40.36 34.42
C THR A 197 20.23 -38.97 35.02
N GLU A 198 19.99 -38.90 36.32
CA GLU A 198 20.26 -37.77 37.20
C GLU A 198 21.72 -37.31 37.10
N GLN A 199 21.96 -36.00 37.08
CA GLN A 199 22.91 -35.40 38.02
C GLN A 199 22.64 -33.92 38.26
N ASN A 200 22.71 -33.61 39.54
CA ASN A 200 22.26 -32.42 40.23
C ASN A 200 23.42 -31.41 40.30
N GLN A 201 23.23 -30.18 39.79
CA GLN A 201 23.99 -29.03 40.26
C GLN A 201 23.10 -27.78 40.34
N ASN A 202 22.91 -27.37 41.60
CA ASN A 202 22.20 -26.18 42.02
C ASN A 202 22.79 -24.90 41.44
N ASN A 203 21.96 -24.10 40.79
CA ASN A 203 22.05 -22.65 40.80
C ASN A 203 20.62 -22.11 40.93
N PRO A 204 20.33 -21.09 41.75
CA PRO A 204 18.96 -20.78 42.15
C PRO A 204 18.17 -20.25 40.96
N SER A 205 17.30 -21.09 40.42
CA SER A 205 16.36 -20.74 39.38
C SER A 205 15.37 -19.74 39.96
N THR A 206 15.47 -18.49 39.54
CA THR A 206 14.31 -17.59 39.48
C THR A 206 13.18 -18.37 38.79
N PRO A 207 11.94 -18.41 39.33
CA PRO A 207 10.86 -19.14 38.67
C PRO A 207 10.61 -18.51 37.30
N GLN A 208 11.04 -19.17 36.23
CA GLN A 208 10.72 -18.77 34.88
C GLN A 208 9.27 -19.20 34.65
N THR A 209 8.32 -18.35 35.07
CA THR A 209 6.90 -18.50 34.76
C THR A 209 6.76 -18.54 33.24
N THR A 210 6.43 -19.71 32.70
CA THR A 210 5.97 -19.86 31.33
C THR A 210 4.65 -19.11 31.19
N ILE A 211 4.67 -18.01 30.43
CA ILE A 211 3.46 -17.24 30.12
C ILE A 211 2.65 -18.09 29.15
N GLU A 212 1.43 -18.46 29.53
CA GLU A 212 0.49 -19.22 28.69
C GLU A 212 -0.64 -18.32 28.20
N PRO A 213 -1.15 -18.50 26.96
CA PRO A 213 -2.28 -17.73 26.47
C PRO A 213 -3.53 -17.96 27.32
N TYR A 214 -4.21 -16.87 27.70
CA TYR A 214 -5.37 -16.91 28.58
C TYR A 214 -6.69 -16.87 27.78
N TYR A 215 -7.60 -17.79 28.05
CA TYR A 215 -8.90 -17.88 27.37
C TYR A 215 -10.06 -17.85 28.35
N VAL A 216 -11.12 -17.13 27.99
CA VAL A 216 -12.42 -17.19 28.69
C VAL A 216 -13.51 -17.48 27.69
N ASN A 217 -14.28 -18.54 27.93
CA ASN A 217 -15.34 -19.01 27.03
C ASN A 217 -14.87 -19.22 25.57
N GLY A 218 -13.62 -19.66 25.39
CA GLY A 218 -13.01 -19.86 24.06
C GLY A 218 -12.50 -18.58 23.38
N ILE A 219 -12.66 -17.41 24.01
CA ILE A 219 -12.13 -16.14 23.51
C ILE A 219 -10.75 -15.89 24.13
N LEU A 220 -9.74 -15.69 23.29
CA LEU A 220 -8.39 -15.33 23.71
C LEU A 220 -8.36 -13.90 24.29
N ILE A 221 -7.85 -13.76 25.50
CA ILE A 221 -7.70 -12.49 26.19
C ILE A 221 -6.23 -12.07 26.15
N VAL A 222 -6.01 -10.88 25.61
CA VAL A 222 -4.71 -10.20 25.65
C VAL A 222 -4.97 -8.77 26.09
N ASN A 223 -4.40 -8.40 27.23
CA ASN A 223 -4.44 -7.07 27.80
C ASN A 223 -3.29 -6.93 28.80
N LYS A 224 -3.19 -5.80 29.50
CA LYS A 224 -2.09 -5.52 30.46
C LYS A 224 -1.99 -6.48 31.66
N LYS A 225 -2.99 -7.33 31.90
CA LYS A 225 -2.99 -8.38 32.94
C LYS A 225 -2.71 -9.78 32.38
N HIS A 226 -2.96 -9.98 31.09
CA HIS A 226 -2.89 -11.27 30.42
C HIS A 226 -1.99 -11.17 29.18
N PRO A 227 -0.66 -11.31 29.34
CA PRO A 227 0.26 -11.30 28.21
C PRO A 227 0.25 -12.60 27.42
N LEU A 228 0.76 -12.54 26.20
CA LEU A 228 1.10 -13.67 25.36
C LEU A 228 2.56 -14.09 25.51
N PRO A 229 2.87 -15.38 25.34
CA PRO A 229 4.24 -15.85 25.17
C PRO A 229 4.92 -15.19 23.96
N ALA A 230 6.25 -15.03 24.01
CA ALA A 230 7.02 -14.36 22.96
C ALA A 230 6.97 -15.05 21.59
N ASN A 231 6.70 -16.35 21.56
CA ASN A 231 6.56 -17.16 20.35
C ASN A 231 5.09 -17.38 19.94
N TYR A 232 4.12 -16.68 20.54
CA TYR A 232 2.72 -16.80 20.18
C TYR A 232 2.39 -16.00 18.92
N GLY A 233 1.66 -16.63 18.01
CA GLY A 233 1.24 -16.04 16.73
C GLY A 233 2.36 -16.04 15.69
N SER A 234 1.96 -16.03 14.42
CA SER A 234 2.89 -15.94 13.28
C SER A 234 2.35 -15.10 12.13
N GLN A 235 1.04 -14.88 12.07
CA GLN A 235 0.35 -14.21 10.97
C GLN A 235 -1.05 -13.75 11.40
N GLU A 236 -1.72 -13.05 10.50
CA GLU A 236 -3.13 -12.69 10.63
C GLU A 236 -4.02 -13.94 10.59
N ASP A 237 -5.08 -13.94 11.40
CA ASP A 237 -6.10 -14.98 11.30
C ASP A 237 -6.84 -14.83 9.96
N PRO A 238 -6.90 -15.89 9.12
CA PRO A 238 -7.46 -15.79 7.78
C PRO A 238 -8.98 -15.51 7.78
N THR A 239 -9.70 -15.91 8.82
CA THR A 239 -11.14 -15.65 8.95
C THR A 239 -11.36 -14.18 9.29
N ALA A 240 -10.63 -13.67 10.27
CA ALA A 240 -10.66 -12.26 10.65
C ALA A 240 -10.28 -11.37 9.46
N LEU A 241 -9.20 -11.72 8.73
CA LEU A 241 -8.77 -10.99 7.54
C LEU A 241 -9.86 -10.95 6.45
N SER A 242 -10.52 -12.08 6.18
CA SER A 242 -11.61 -12.13 5.20
C SER A 242 -12.77 -11.22 5.60
N GLN A 243 -13.14 -11.18 6.89
CA GLN A 243 -14.18 -10.31 7.39
C GLN A 243 -13.78 -8.83 7.38
N LEU A 244 -12.51 -8.52 7.67
CA LEU A 244 -11.96 -7.17 7.60
C LEU A 244 -12.06 -6.62 6.17
N GLN A 245 -11.61 -7.41 5.19
CA GLN A 245 -11.67 -7.03 3.77
C GLN A 245 -13.11 -6.78 3.32
N LYS A 246 -14.06 -7.59 3.78
CA LYS A 246 -15.49 -7.39 3.52
C LYS A 246 -15.99 -6.08 4.15
N MET A 247 -15.65 -5.81 5.41
CA MET A 247 -16.02 -4.58 6.11
C MET A 247 -15.48 -3.33 5.38
N ILE A 248 -14.21 -3.35 4.97
CA ILE A 248 -13.58 -2.25 4.21
C ILE A 248 -14.30 -2.03 2.88
N ALA A 249 -14.60 -3.10 2.13
CA ALA A 249 -15.30 -3.01 0.87
C ALA A 249 -16.72 -2.42 1.02
N ASP A 250 -17.45 -2.84 2.06
CA ASP A 250 -18.79 -2.33 2.35
C ASP A 250 -18.74 -0.84 2.76
N MET A 251 -17.74 -0.42 3.54
CA MET A 251 -17.49 1.00 3.84
C MET A 251 -17.26 1.82 2.56
N GLN A 252 -16.38 1.34 1.68
CA GLN A 252 -16.09 2.00 0.40
C GLN A 252 -17.33 2.08 -0.50
N SER A 253 -18.17 1.04 -0.51
CA SER A 253 -19.43 1.03 -1.28
C SER A 253 -20.43 2.11 -0.81
N LEU A 254 -20.34 2.51 0.45
CA LEU A 254 -21.12 3.60 1.04
C LEU A 254 -20.48 4.99 0.83
N GLY A 255 -19.34 5.05 0.13
CA GLY A 255 -18.61 6.29 -0.14
C GLY A 255 -17.78 6.80 1.05
N LEU A 256 -17.50 5.94 2.05
CA LEU A 256 -16.65 6.29 3.19
C LEU A 256 -15.17 6.27 2.80
N SER A 257 -14.40 7.19 3.38
CA SER A 257 -12.99 7.39 3.04
C SER A 257 -12.08 6.50 3.88
N ILE A 258 -11.93 5.24 3.48
CA ILE A 258 -11.06 4.25 4.13
C ILE A 258 -10.07 3.62 3.13
N SER A 259 -8.85 3.35 3.60
CA SER A 259 -7.80 2.68 2.83
C SER A 259 -8.02 1.16 2.75
N ASN A 260 -7.45 0.53 1.72
CA ASN A 260 -7.28 -0.93 1.69
C ASN A 260 -6.10 -1.39 2.57
N SER A 261 -5.22 -0.46 2.96
CA SER A 261 -4.14 -0.73 3.91
C SER A 261 -4.65 -0.66 5.34
N TYR A 262 -4.06 -1.48 6.20
CA TYR A 262 -4.34 -1.56 7.63
C TYR A 262 -3.08 -2.03 8.37
N SER A 263 -3.06 -1.90 9.70
CA SER A 263 -2.02 -2.51 10.57
C SER A 263 -2.60 -3.76 11.22
N GLY A 264 -2.15 -4.94 10.80
CA GLY A 264 -2.66 -6.23 11.28
C GLY A 264 -1.72 -6.90 12.28
N TYR A 265 -1.28 -8.12 11.98
CA TYR A 265 -0.43 -8.89 12.88
C TYR A 265 0.89 -8.17 13.21
N ARG A 266 1.25 -8.14 14.49
CA ARG A 266 2.55 -7.63 14.98
C ARG A 266 3.18 -8.68 15.88
N SER A 267 4.36 -9.18 15.50
CA SER A 267 5.09 -10.14 16.34
C SER A 267 5.50 -9.53 17.68
N TYR A 268 5.79 -10.39 18.66
CA TYR A 268 6.32 -9.96 19.96
C TYR A 268 7.55 -9.06 19.79
N GLN A 269 8.46 -9.45 18.90
CA GLN A 269 9.71 -8.74 18.62
C GLN A 269 9.44 -7.36 18.01
N TYR A 270 8.52 -7.28 17.03
CA TYR A 270 8.11 -5.99 16.47
C TYR A 270 7.54 -5.08 17.55
N GLN A 271 6.66 -5.62 18.41
CA GLN A 271 6.07 -4.87 19.51
C GLN A 271 7.13 -4.39 20.51
N SER A 272 8.17 -5.21 20.77
CA SER A 272 9.28 -4.84 21.65
C SER A 272 10.02 -3.61 21.12
N SER A 273 10.36 -3.61 19.83
CA SER A 273 11.04 -2.49 19.16
C SER A 273 10.17 -1.24 19.12
N LEU A 274 8.90 -1.38 18.74
CA LEU A 274 7.94 -0.28 18.69
C LEU A 274 7.76 0.38 20.06
N TYR A 275 7.56 -0.44 21.09
CA TYR A 275 7.42 0.04 22.46
C TYR A 275 8.68 0.78 22.92
N GLN A 276 9.87 0.23 22.67
CA GLN A 276 11.12 0.88 23.05
C GLN A 276 11.33 2.22 22.33
N ASN A 277 10.93 2.34 21.06
CA ASN A 277 10.98 3.60 20.33
C ASN A 277 10.10 4.68 20.97
N TYR A 278 8.89 4.30 21.42
CA TYR A 278 8.02 5.21 22.16
C TYR A 278 8.56 5.56 23.55
N VAL A 279 9.13 4.60 24.27
CA VAL A 279 9.82 4.86 25.54
C VAL A 279 10.95 5.86 25.35
N ASN A 280 11.74 5.72 24.28
CA ASN A 280 12.86 6.61 23.99
C ASN A 280 12.40 8.04 23.62
N SER A 281 11.27 8.15 22.90
CA SER A 281 10.77 9.45 22.42
C SER A 281 9.89 10.19 23.42
N TYR A 282 9.12 9.46 24.24
CA TYR A 282 8.07 10.02 25.10
C TYR A 282 8.19 9.64 26.58
N GLY A 283 9.12 8.74 26.92
CA GLY A 283 9.27 8.19 28.27
C GLY A 283 8.30 7.04 28.55
N GLN A 284 8.70 6.14 29.45
CA GLN A 284 7.96 4.90 29.73
C GLN A 284 6.51 5.13 30.17
N ALA A 285 6.29 6.05 31.11
CA ALA A 285 4.95 6.33 31.63
C ALA A 285 3.99 6.82 30.53
N SER A 286 4.49 7.54 29.52
CA SER A 286 3.67 7.95 28.38
C SER A 286 3.49 6.79 27.39
N ALA A 287 4.54 6.04 27.08
CA ALA A 287 4.46 4.90 26.17
C ALA A 287 3.50 3.81 26.69
N ASP A 288 3.43 3.62 28.01
CA ASP A 288 2.51 2.68 28.65
C ASP A 288 1.02 3.05 28.44
N THR A 289 0.65 4.28 28.05
CA THR A 289 -0.76 4.69 27.87
C THR A 289 -1.31 4.47 26.45
N PHE A 290 -0.45 4.61 25.43
CA PHE A 290 -0.83 4.56 24.01
C PHE A 290 -0.11 3.45 23.23
N SER A 291 0.77 2.70 23.89
CA SER A 291 1.44 1.53 23.33
C SER A 291 1.32 0.34 24.28
N ALA A 292 1.77 -0.82 23.82
CA ALA A 292 1.78 -2.04 24.61
C ALA A 292 3.21 -2.53 24.79
N ARG A 293 3.55 -2.97 26.00
CA ARG A 293 4.76 -3.78 26.23
C ARG A 293 4.67 -5.05 25.38
N PRO A 294 5.79 -5.63 24.92
CA PRO A 294 5.76 -6.86 24.14
C PRO A 294 5.06 -7.98 24.92
N GLY A 295 4.21 -8.76 24.22
CA GLY A 295 3.32 -9.74 24.84
C GLY A 295 1.96 -9.18 25.24
N TYR A 296 1.82 -7.87 25.45
CA TYR A 296 0.56 -7.26 25.90
C TYR A 296 -0.25 -6.62 24.75
N SER A 297 0.22 -6.72 23.50
CA SER A 297 -0.47 -6.17 22.33
C SER A 297 -1.43 -7.18 21.71
N GLU A 298 -2.70 -6.81 21.52
CA GLU A 298 -3.65 -7.65 20.81
C GLU A 298 -3.23 -7.94 19.36
N HIS A 299 -2.40 -7.12 18.73
CA HIS A 299 -1.92 -7.39 17.36
C HIS A 299 -1.09 -8.67 17.25
N GLN A 300 -0.48 -9.11 18.35
CA GLN A 300 0.23 -10.39 18.38
C GLN A 300 -0.72 -11.59 18.24
N THR A 301 -2.01 -11.40 18.45
CA THR A 301 -3.01 -12.46 18.23
C THR A 301 -3.29 -12.73 16.75
N GLY A 302 -2.99 -11.78 15.86
CA GLY A 302 -3.45 -11.82 14.46
C GLY A 302 -4.96 -11.56 14.30
N LEU A 303 -5.68 -11.22 15.37
CA LEU A 303 -7.12 -10.95 15.40
C LEU A 303 -7.44 -9.45 15.54
N ALA A 304 -6.44 -8.59 15.72
CA ALA A 304 -6.61 -7.15 15.87
C ALA A 304 -6.05 -6.40 14.66
N PHE A 305 -6.76 -5.34 14.26
CA PHE A 305 -6.41 -4.53 13.10
C PHE A 305 -6.66 -3.05 13.38
N ASP A 306 -5.71 -2.20 13.00
CA ASP A 306 -5.91 -0.75 12.95
C ASP A 306 -6.34 -0.34 11.56
N LEU A 307 -7.49 0.31 11.46
CA LEU A 307 -8.01 0.87 10.22
C LEU A 307 -7.29 2.18 9.86
N ILE A 308 -7.01 2.37 8.57
CA ILE A 308 -6.21 3.49 8.07
C ILE A 308 -7.01 4.29 7.04
N GLN A 309 -6.85 5.61 7.06
CA GLN A 309 -7.37 6.56 6.07
C GLN A 309 -6.54 6.53 4.78
N PRO A 310 -7.07 6.98 3.63
CA PRO A 310 -6.31 7.03 2.38
C PRO A 310 -5.01 7.86 2.44
N ASN A 311 -4.90 8.79 3.39
CA ASN A 311 -3.69 9.60 3.62
C ASN A 311 -2.61 8.91 4.47
N GLY A 312 -2.84 7.67 4.92
CA GLY A 312 -1.91 6.89 5.75
C GLY A 312 -2.05 7.10 7.26
N ALA A 313 -2.93 7.99 7.72
CA ALA A 313 -3.21 8.18 9.15
C ALA A 313 -4.22 7.13 9.65
N LEU A 314 -4.23 6.89 10.96
CA LEU A 314 -5.25 6.07 11.63
C LEU A 314 -6.67 6.62 11.37
N LEU A 315 -7.68 5.74 11.34
CA LEU A 315 -9.08 6.07 11.04
C LEU A 315 -9.77 6.81 12.20
N GLU A 316 -9.47 8.10 12.33
CA GLU A 316 -10.06 8.99 13.36
C GLU A 316 -11.17 9.90 12.81
N SER A 317 -11.37 9.93 11.50
CA SER A 317 -12.40 10.78 10.89
C SER A 317 -13.78 10.46 11.48
N PRO A 318 -14.54 11.44 12.01
CA PRO A 318 -15.74 11.17 12.81
C PRO A 318 -16.79 10.31 12.11
N ASN A 319 -17.00 10.51 10.81
CA ASN A 319 -18.01 9.78 10.05
C ASN A 319 -17.64 8.29 9.91
N GLU A 320 -16.40 8.01 9.50
CA GLU A 320 -15.87 6.66 9.32
C GLU A 320 -15.75 5.93 10.67
N ALA A 321 -15.19 6.57 11.69
CA ALA A 321 -15.08 6.03 13.04
C ALA A 321 -16.44 5.69 13.65
N GLN A 322 -17.43 6.58 13.48
CA GLN A 322 -18.80 6.34 13.93
C GLN A 322 -19.43 5.15 13.19
N TRP A 323 -19.20 5.05 11.87
CA TRP A 323 -19.70 3.92 11.12
C TRP A 323 -19.10 2.60 11.63
N VAL A 324 -17.78 2.55 11.86
CA VAL A 324 -17.10 1.36 12.41
C VAL A 324 -17.69 1.00 13.77
N ALA A 325 -17.82 1.97 14.68
CA ALA A 325 -18.43 1.75 15.99
C ALA A 325 -19.85 1.17 15.90
N GLN A 326 -20.64 1.56 14.89
CA GLN A 326 -22.02 1.10 14.71
C GLN A 326 -22.16 -0.19 13.89
N ASN A 327 -21.13 -0.64 13.17
CA ASN A 327 -21.28 -1.71 12.17
C ASN A 327 -20.23 -2.82 12.27
N ALA A 328 -19.10 -2.63 12.95
CA ALA A 328 -18.01 -3.62 13.03
C ALA A 328 -18.51 -5.01 13.51
N HIS A 329 -19.47 -5.03 14.43
CA HIS A 329 -20.03 -6.27 14.99
C HIS A 329 -20.71 -7.16 13.94
N LYS A 330 -21.20 -6.59 12.83
CA LYS A 330 -21.79 -7.33 11.71
C LYS A 330 -20.77 -8.19 10.96
N TYR A 331 -19.49 -7.91 11.15
CA TYR A 331 -18.35 -8.60 10.56
C TYR A 331 -17.56 -9.39 11.60
N GLY A 332 -18.08 -9.55 12.82
CA GLY A 332 -17.41 -10.24 13.91
C GLY A 332 -16.34 -9.43 14.64
N PHE A 333 -16.31 -8.11 14.44
CA PHE A 333 -15.38 -7.20 15.09
C PHE A 333 -16.04 -6.34 16.18
N ILE A 334 -15.28 -6.03 17.22
CA ILE A 334 -15.63 -4.98 18.19
C ILE A 334 -14.63 -3.83 18.09
N VAL A 335 -15.07 -2.60 18.34
CA VAL A 335 -14.14 -1.50 18.66
C VAL A 335 -13.62 -1.75 20.07
N ARG A 336 -12.34 -2.12 20.17
CA ARG A 336 -11.79 -2.72 21.39
C ARG A 336 -11.61 -1.72 22.53
N TYR A 337 -11.11 -0.53 22.19
CA TYR A 337 -10.75 0.51 23.15
C TYR A 337 -11.69 1.70 23.01
N GLN A 338 -12.80 1.64 23.76
CA GLN A 338 -13.88 2.62 23.73
C GLN A 338 -13.53 3.85 24.59
N SER A 339 -14.01 5.03 24.18
CA SER A 339 -13.85 6.26 24.97
C SER A 339 -14.57 6.16 26.31
N GLY A 340 -13.91 6.58 27.39
CA GLY A 340 -14.42 6.53 28.76
C GLY A 340 -14.28 5.16 29.44
N LYS A 341 -13.61 4.20 28.79
CA LYS A 341 -13.35 2.85 29.30
C LYS A 341 -11.86 2.57 29.56
N GLU A 342 -11.03 3.61 29.53
CA GLU A 342 -9.57 3.51 29.61
C GLU A 342 -9.10 2.89 30.94
N SER A 343 -9.79 3.17 32.04
CA SER A 343 -9.49 2.57 33.35
C SER A 343 -9.80 1.08 33.44
N ILE A 344 -10.61 0.55 32.51
CA ILE A 344 -11.02 -0.85 32.46
C ILE A 344 -10.15 -1.59 31.44
N THR A 345 -9.98 -1.06 30.24
CA THR A 345 -9.17 -1.70 29.20
C THR A 345 -7.67 -1.56 29.45
N GLY A 346 -7.26 -0.48 30.13
CA GLY A 346 -5.86 -0.11 30.31
C GLY A 346 -5.26 0.66 29.12
N TYR A 347 -6.01 0.88 28.04
CA TYR A 347 -5.55 1.57 26.83
C TYR A 347 -6.37 2.82 26.59
N MET A 348 -5.76 3.84 25.97
CA MET A 348 -6.49 5.01 25.50
C MET A 348 -7.55 4.64 24.46
N ALA A 349 -8.51 5.53 24.22
CA ALA A 349 -9.53 5.31 23.20
C ALA A 349 -8.91 5.25 21.80
N GLU A 350 -9.26 4.20 21.05
CA GLU A 350 -8.73 3.95 19.70
C GLU A 350 -9.88 3.57 18.77
N PRO A 351 -10.57 4.55 18.15
CA PRO A 351 -11.70 4.27 17.25
C PRO A 351 -11.33 3.45 16.00
N TRP A 352 -10.04 3.38 15.68
CA TRP A 352 -9.51 2.60 14.55
C TRP A 352 -9.21 1.13 14.90
N HIS A 353 -9.02 0.78 16.18
CA HIS A 353 -8.58 -0.56 16.60
C HIS A 353 -9.79 -1.49 16.73
N VAL A 354 -9.87 -2.45 15.81
CA VAL A 354 -10.92 -3.47 15.81
C VAL A 354 -10.37 -4.84 16.17
N ARG A 355 -11.08 -5.55 17.05
CA ARG A 355 -10.72 -6.90 17.51
C ARG A 355 -11.76 -7.92 17.02
N TYR A 356 -11.30 -8.95 16.32
CA TYR A 356 -12.14 -10.05 15.88
C TYR A 356 -12.44 -10.99 17.06
N VAL A 357 -13.73 -11.24 17.28
CA VAL A 357 -14.27 -12.17 18.28
C VAL A 357 -15.36 -13.08 17.70
N GLY A 358 -15.51 -13.07 16.36
CA GLY A 358 -16.50 -13.89 15.66
C GLY A 358 -17.94 -13.49 15.99
N ASP A 359 -18.84 -14.46 16.01
CA ASP A 359 -20.27 -14.24 16.21
C ASP A 359 -20.62 -13.54 17.54
N GLU A 360 -19.75 -13.66 18.54
CA GLU A 360 -19.93 -13.02 19.86
C GLU A 360 -19.89 -11.49 19.79
N ALA A 361 -19.32 -10.91 18.72
CA ALA A 361 -19.22 -9.47 18.53
C ALA A 361 -20.57 -8.77 18.61
N VAL A 362 -21.65 -9.44 18.16
CA VAL A 362 -23.02 -8.92 18.21
C VAL A 362 -23.48 -8.73 19.66
N ASN A 363 -23.25 -9.73 20.52
CA ASN A 363 -23.66 -9.69 21.92
C ASN A 363 -22.84 -8.65 22.70
N ILE A 364 -21.52 -8.61 22.47
CA ILE A 364 -20.63 -7.62 23.08
C ILE A 364 -21.06 -6.21 22.68
N TYR A 365 -21.29 -5.96 21.39
CA TYR A 365 -21.77 -4.66 20.91
C TYR A 365 -23.10 -4.25 21.53
N GLN A 366 -24.09 -5.16 21.59
CA GLN A 366 -25.40 -4.86 22.17
C GLN A 366 -25.34 -4.57 23.67
N SER A 367 -24.41 -5.18 24.39
CA SER A 367 -24.21 -4.94 25.82
C SER A 367 -23.65 -3.54 26.12
N GLY A 368 -22.93 -2.93 25.17
CA GLY A 368 -22.19 -1.68 25.38
C GLY A 368 -21.00 -1.83 26.34
N LEU A 369 -20.59 -3.06 26.64
CA LEU A 369 -19.47 -3.37 27.53
C LEU A 369 -18.16 -3.48 26.75
N THR A 370 -17.06 -3.30 27.48
CA THR A 370 -15.74 -3.77 27.03
C THR A 370 -15.65 -5.29 27.03
N LEU A 371 -14.63 -5.86 26.38
CA LEU A 371 -14.39 -7.29 26.42
C LEU A 371 -14.12 -7.78 27.85
N GLU A 372 -13.40 -6.98 28.65
CA GLU A 372 -13.15 -7.21 30.07
C GLU A 372 -14.43 -7.33 30.88
N GLU A 373 -15.31 -6.32 30.79
CA GLU A 373 -16.58 -6.29 31.51
C GLU A 373 -17.50 -7.42 31.06
N TYR A 374 -17.54 -7.71 29.75
CA TYR A 374 -18.38 -8.76 29.17
C TYR A 374 -17.99 -10.15 29.64
N LEU A 375 -16.68 -10.43 29.71
CA LEU A 375 -16.14 -11.74 30.10
C LEU A 375 -15.79 -11.83 31.58
N HIS A 376 -16.02 -10.77 32.35
CA HIS A 376 -15.67 -10.67 33.76
C HIS A 376 -14.19 -11.00 34.05
N VAL A 377 -13.29 -10.45 33.22
CA VAL A 377 -11.83 -10.62 33.37
C VAL A 377 -11.16 -9.33 33.81
N GLU A 378 -10.01 -9.46 34.46
CA GLU A 378 -9.23 -8.31 34.90
C GLU A 378 -8.63 -7.56 33.71
N GLY A 379 -8.64 -6.23 33.82
CA GLY A 379 -7.93 -5.31 32.93
C GLY A 379 -7.22 -4.23 33.73
N GLY A 380 -7.25 -2.99 33.24
CA GLY A 380 -6.57 -1.86 33.84
C GLY A 380 -5.07 -1.81 33.50
N ASP A 381 -4.30 -1.07 34.28
CA ASP A 381 -2.86 -0.87 34.00
C ASP A 381 -2.01 -2.09 34.38
N TYR A 382 -0.73 -2.12 33.98
CA TYR A 382 0.20 -3.24 34.21
C TYR A 382 0.26 -3.72 35.67
#